data_AF-A0A3N5NU59-F1
#
_entry.id   AF-A0A3N5NU59-F1
#
_cell.length_a   1.000
_cell.length_b   1.000
_cell.length_c   1.000
_cell.angle_alpha   90.00
_cell.angle_beta   90.00
_cell.angle_gamma   90.00
#
_symmetry.space_group_name_H-M   'P 1'
#
loop_
_entity.id
_entity.type
_entity.pdbx_description
1 polymer ?
#
loop_
_entity_poly.entity_id
_entity_poly.type
_entity_poly.pdbx_seq_one_letter_code
_entity_poly.pdbx_strand_id
1 'polypeptide(L)'
;MREGPGVKLSHNEVEGTRMSRSMVSMIAAIAFGLVLLEAQSAAPRRVAITIDDGPVVNEMSDLGRFQRITNGLIGSFQVEKVPVTMFLNERQLNVQGQRDARAAVVEQWLNAGFELGNHTYSHPSPNKVSVSQFLDDVVKGEVVTRALLEQRGRQLVWLRYPYLHSGATAVDHQAIVDSLAQRNYRVAPVTVDYADYTFAGAYSRELHRGNIEAAEKIKQAYLDQVDVGFDYAERSSLELFGREVAQILLIHCNELNSLTLRESIARMRKRGYTFISLDEAMQDPAYERPDTFAGPGGSWLSRSATVMGKQLTPETAARRPVVPKWIADLPLTGAATQ
;
A
#
# COMPACT_ATOMS: atom_id res chain seq x y z
N MET A 1 81.24 -71.77 22.81
CA MET A 1 82.19 -70.65 23.03
C MET A 1 81.46 -69.37 22.62
N ARG A 2 81.00 -68.61 23.62
CA ARG A 2 81.51 -67.28 24.03
C ARG A 2 80.86 -66.16 23.19
N GLU A 3 79.88 -65.43 23.72
CA GLU A 3 79.94 -64.27 24.66
C GLU A 3 79.57 -62.99 23.87
N GLY A 4 78.65 -62.17 24.39
CA GLY A 4 78.18 -60.89 23.80
C GLY A 4 79.16 -59.73 24.03
N PRO A 5 78.75 -58.47 24.31
CA PRO A 5 77.48 -57.76 24.02
C PRO A 5 77.69 -56.33 23.44
N GLY A 6 76.59 -55.66 23.05
CA GLY A 6 76.40 -54.20 23.18
C GLY A 6 76.84 -53.27 22.02
N VAL A 7 75.96 -52.35 21.61
CA VAL A 7 76.01 -50.90 21.93
C VAL A 7 74.81 -50.20 21.24
N LYS A 8 74.15 -49.31 21.99
CA LYS A 8 73.10 -48.39 21.54
C LYS A 8 73.70 -47.22 20.75
N LEU A 9 73.03 -46.76 19.69
CA LEU A 9 73.08 -45.37 19.28
C LEU A 9 71.67 -44.87 18.91
N SER A 10 71.26 -43.84 19.64
CA SER A 10 70.07 -43.02 19.46
C SER A 10 70.17 -42.16 18.20
N HIS A 11 69.07 -42.02 17.45
CA HIS A 11 68.80 -40.82 16.65
C HIS A 11 67.37 -40.36 16.94
N ASN A 12 67.29 -39.09 17.36
CA ASN A 12 66.09 -38.29 17.55
C ASN A 12 65.54 -37.80 16.20
N GLU A 13 64.23 -37.54 16.21
CA GLU A 13 63.45 -36.63 15.33
C GLU A 13 63.35 -37.04 13.85
N VAL A 14 62.16 -37.08 13.25
CA VAL A 14 61.19 -35.98 13.16
C VAL A 14 59.76 -36.50 13.32
N GLU A 15 59.04 -36.02 14.35
CA GLU A 15 57.57 -36.09 14.41
C GLU A 15 56.98 -35.20 13.32
N GLY A 16 56.76 -35.77 12.14
CA GLY A 16 55.91 -35.18 11.13
C GLY A 16 54.46 -35.28 11.60
N THR A 17 53.87 -34.12 11.91
CA THR A 17 52.48 -33.91 12.32
C THR A 17 51.53 -34.57 11.33
N ARG A 18 51.16 -35.82 11.61
CA ARG A 18 50.17 -36.58 10.85
C ARG A 18 48.80 -36.13 11.34
N MET A 19 48.39 -34.91 10.97
CA MET A 19 46.99 -34.51 11.06
C MET A 19 46.17 -35.59 10.35
N SER A 20 45.34 -36.31 11.12
CA SER A 20 44.61 -37.45 10.58
C SER A 20 43.72 -36.97 9.44
N ARG A 21 43.68 -37.73 8.35
CA ARG A 21 42.74 -37.50 7.24
C ARG A 21 41.27 -37.39 7.72
N SER A 22 40.95 -37.84 8.93
CA SER A 22 39.61 -37.70 9.52
C SER A 22 39.29 -36.30 10.03
N MET A 23 40.27 -35.51 10.50
CA MET A 23 40.02 -34.11 10.92
C MET A 23 39.79 -33.18 9.74
N VAL A 24 40.50 -33.39 8.62
CA VAL A 24 40.33 -32.57 7.40
C VAL A 24 38.95 -32.81 6.77
N SER A 25 38.46 -34.05 6.75
CA SER A 25 37.11 -34.36 6.25
C SER A 25 35.98 -33.83 7.14
N MET A 26 36.21 -33.73 8.46
CA MET A 26 35.21 -33.18 9.40
C MET A 26 35.13 -31.65 9.32
N ILE A 27 36.25 -30.97 9.10
CA ILE A 27 36.29 -29.51 8.87
C ILE A 27 35.64 -29.15 7.51
N ALA A 28 35.83 -29.97 6.48
CA ALA A 28 35.16 -29.78 5.19
C ALA A 28 33.63 -29.98 5.28
N ALA A 29 33.15 -30.95 6.06
CA ALA A 29 31.71 -31.17 6.28
C ALA A 29 31.05 -30.06 7.10
N ILE A 30 31.76 -29.48 8.08
CA ILE A 30 31.30 -28.32 8.85
C ILE A 30 31.29 -27.05 7.98
N ALA A 31 32.30 -26.86 7.12
CA ALA A 31 32.32 -25.77 6.15
C ALA A 31 31.21 -25.89 5.09
N PHE A 32 30.87 -27.11 4.66
CA PHE A 32 29.76 -27.34 3.73
C PHE A 32 28.37 -27.17 4.38
N GLY A 33 28.24 -27.47 5.68
CA GLY A 33 27.02 -27.18 6.46
C GLY A 33 26.83 -25.69 6.77
N LEU A 34 27.93 -24.92 6.92
CA LEU A 34 27.89 -23.47 7.16
C LEU A 34 27.61 -22.64 5.91
N VAL A 35 27.82 -23.16 4.70
CA VAL A 35 27.46 -22.50 3.44
C VAL A 35 25.98 -22.71 3.08
N LEU A 36 25.30 -23.68 3.68
CA LEU A 36 23.85 -23.91 3.54
C LEU A 36 22.99 -23.12 4.54
N LEU A 37 23.60 -22.32 5.43
CA LEU A 37 22.97 -21.06 5.86
C LEU A 37 23.14 -20.04 4.72
N GLU A 38 22.66 -20.38 3.53
CA GLU A 38 22.23 -19.32 2.62
C GLU A 38 21.23 -18.50 3.43
N ALA A 39 21.58 -17.23 3.65
CA ALA A 39 20.66 -16.26 4.16
C ALA A 39 19.33 -16.50 3.44
N GLN A 40 18.31 -16.97 4.15
CA GLN A 40 16.94 -16.78 3.71
C GLN A 40 16.82 -15.27 3.58
N SER A 41 17.11 -14.73 2.39
CA SER A 41 16.82 -13.35 2.10
C SER A 41 15.35 -13.24 2.39
N ALA A 42 14.96 -12.45 3.39
CA ALA A 42 13.57 -12.15 3.64
C ALA A 42 12.93 -11.84 2.28
N ALA A 43 11.85 -12.54 1.95
CA ALA A 43 11.20 -12.37 0.66
C ALA A 43 11.07 -10.87 0.37
N PRO A 44 11.44 -10.40 -0.83
CA PRO A 44 11.51 -8.98 -1.11
C PRO A 44 10.17 -8.33 -0.75
N ARG A 45 10.22 -7.20 -0.03
CA ARG A 45 9.02 -6.46 0.32
C ARG A 45 8.38 -5.96 -0.96
N ARG A 46 7.07 -6.18 -1.11
CA ARG A 46 6.30 -5.80 -2.30
C ARG A 46 5.15 -4.91 -1.89
N VAL A 47 4.88 -3.89 -2.67
CA VAL A 47 3.72 -3.00 -2.46
C VAL A 47 3.08 -2.62 -3.79
N ALA A 48 1.75 -2.73 -3.86
CA ALA A 48 0.95 -2.04 -4.86
C ALA A 48 0.50 -0.69 -4.33
N ILE A 49 0.72 0.39 -5.10
CA ILE A 49 0.19 1.70 -4.77
C ILE A 49 -1.20 1.83 -5.39
N THR A 50 -2.19 2.14 -4.56
CA THR A 50 -3.54 2.50 -4.99
C THR A 50 -3.84 3.93 -4.57
N ILE A 51 -4.52 4.67 -5.44
CA ILE A 51 -4.84 6.08 -5.21
C ILE A 51 -6.33 6.34 -5.38
N ASP A 52 -6.99 6.72 -4.30
CA ASP A 52 -8.44 6.88 -4.22
C ASP A 52 -8.87 8.33 -4.51
N ASP A 53 -10.18 8.52 -4.59
CA ASP A 53 -10.84 9.80 -4.87
C ASP A 53 -10.35 10.49 -6.15
N GLY A 54 -10.02 9.70 -7.16
CA GLY A 54 -9.54 10.21 -8.44
C GLY A 54 -10.62 10.89 -9.29
N PRO A 55 -10.22 11.78 -10.23
CA PRO A 55 -8.83 12.16 -10.53
C PRO A 55 -8.21 13.18 -9.58
N VAL A 56 -9.02 13.99 -8.88
CA VAL A 56 -8.55 14.93 -7.84
C VAL A 56 -9.63 15.14 -6.79
N VAL A 57 -9.35 14.75 -5.55
CA VAL A 57 -10.28 14.76 -4.41
C VAL A 57 -11.10 16.05 -4.37
N ASN A 58 -12.37 15.92 -4.78
CA ASN A 58 -13.41 16.96 -4.72
C ASN A 58 -13.05 18.34 -5.32
N GLU A 59 -12.13 18.43 -6.28
CA GLU A 59 -11.83 19.69 -6.99
C GLU A 59 -12.83 19.93 -8.14
N MET A 60 -13.97 20.52 -7.78
CA MET A 60 -15.11 20.76 -8.68
C MET A 60 -15.09 22.14 -9.34
N SER A 61 -14.25 23.06 -8.88
CA SER A 61 -14.28 24.48 -9.24
C SER A 61 -13.18 24.90 -10.21
N ASP A 62 -11.95 24.44 -10.01
CA ASP A 62 -10.79 24.86 -10.79
C ASP A 62 -10.27 23.70 -11.66
N LEU A 63 -10.66 23.71 -12.94
CA LEU A 63 -10.18 22.73 -13.92
C LEU A 63 -8.65 22.79 -14.10
N GLY A 64 -8.05 23.97 -14.00
CA GLY A 64 -6.60 24.12 -14.13
C GLY A 64 -5.87 23.47 -12.95
N ARG A 65 -6.38 23.63 -11.72
CA ARG A 65 -5.85 22.94 -10.54
C ARG A 65 -6.05 21.43 -10.63
N PHE A 66 -7.24 20.99 -11.06
CA PHE A 66 -7.56 19.59 -11.33
C PHE A 66 -6.53 18.95 -12.29
N GLN A 67 -6.19 19.64 -13.37
CA GLN A 67 -5.17 19.20 -14.33
C GLN A 67 -3.75 19.23 -13.75
N ARG A 68 -3.37 20.30 -13.03
CA ARG A 68 -2.02 20.42 -12.43
C ARG A 68 -1.73 19.30 -11.42
N ILE A 69 -2.68 19.02 -10.53
CA ILE A 69 -2.54 17.95 -9.53
C ILE A 69 -2.43 16.59 -10.23
N THR A 70 -3.30 16.32 -11.21
CA THR A 70 -3.21 15.10 -12.00
C THR A 70 -1.85 14.93 -12.68
N ASN A 71 -1.35 15.98 -13.35
CA ASN A 71 -0.07 15.94 -14.04
C ASN A 71 1.10 15.68 -13.07
N GLY A 72 1.06 16.26 -11.87
CA GLY A 72 2.07 16.02 -10.83
C GLY A 72 2.10 14.57 -10.36
N LEU A 73 0.91 13.97 -10.17
CA LEU A 73 0.76 12.56 -9.80
C LEU A 73 1.26 11.63 -10.91
N ILE A 74 0.72 11.79 -12.13
CA ILE A 74 1.10 10.99 -13.30
C ILE A 74 2.61 11.07 -13.55
N GLY A 75 3.16 12.29 -13.59
CA GLY A 75 4.57 12.51 -13.85
C GLY A 75 5.47 11.86 -12.79
N SER A 76 5.08 11.92 -11.52
CA SER A 76 5.80 11.25 -10.43
C SER A 76 5.80 9.73 -10.60
N PHE A 77 4.64 9.11 -10.84
CA PHE A 77 4.57 7.66 -11.04
C PHE A 77 5.36 7.19 -12.28
N GLN A 78 5.31 7.93 -13.38
CA GLN A 78 6.07 7.60 -14.59
C GLN A 78 7.59 7.71 -14.39
N VAL A 79 8.05 8.82 -13.79
CA VAL A 79 9.48 9.03 -13.50
C VAL A 79 10.00 7.95 -12.56
N GLU A 80 9.22 7.61 -11.55
CA GLU A 80 9.58 6.59 -10.58
C GLU A 80 9.32 5.15 -11.08
N LYS A 81 8.72 4.99 -12.27
CA LYS A 81 8.37 3.69 -12.88
C LYS A 81 7.56 2.80 -11.94
N VAL A 82 6.59 3.40 -11.26
CA VAL A 82 5.73 2.71 -10.30
C VAL A 82 4.36 2.45 -10.94
N PRO A 83 3.90 1.19 -11.04
CA PRO A 83 2.53 0.91 -11.42
C PRO A 83 1.57 1.43 -10.35
N VAL A 84 0.41 1.93 -10.77
CA VAL A 84 -0.63 2.45 -9.86
C VAL A 84 -2.01 2.10 -10.39
N THR A 85 -2.93 1.86 -9.46
CA THR A 85 -4.37 1.75 -9.74
C THR A 85 -5.09 2.93 -9.10
N MET A 86 -5.76 3.74 -9.91
CA MET A 86 -6.57 4.87 -9.44
C MET A 86 -8.04 4.44 -9.29
N PHE A 87 -8.62 4.66 -8.11
CA PHE A 87 -10.04 4.45 -7.85
C PHE A 87 -10.81 5.77 -8.05
N LEU A 88 -11.72 5.79 -9.01
CA LEU A 88 -12.36 7.00 -9.53
C LEU A 88 -13.75 7.25 -8.92
N ASN A 89 -14.04 8.51 -8.59
CA ASN A 89 -15.42 8.98 -8.39
C ASN A 89 -15.94 9.75 -9.61
N GLU A 90 -16.81 9.13 -10.41
CA GLU A 90 -17.27 9.76 -11.65
C GLU A 90 -18.07 11.07 -11.47
N ARG A 91 -18.59 11.34 -10.26
CA ARG A 91 -19.19 12.65 -9.97
C ARG A 91 -18.22 13.80 -10.25
N GLN A 92 -16.91 13.59 -10.08
CA GLN A 92 -15.89 14.59 -10.34
C GLN A 92 -15.79 14.97 -11.82
N LEU A 93 -16.27 14.11 -12.73
CA LEU A 93 -16.33 14.39 -14.17
C LEU A 93 -17.57 15.19 -14.54
N ASN A 94 -18.60 15.19 -13.69
CA ASN A 94 -19.90 15.77 -13.98
C ASN A 94 -19.98 17.25 -13.56
N VAL A 95 -19.11 18.08 -14.12
CA VAL A 95 -19.14 19.54 -13.99
C VAL A 95 -19.65 20.17 -15.29
N GLN A 96 -20.65 21.05 -15.19
CA GLN A 96 -21.26 21.70 -16.34
C GLN A 96 -20.21 22.44 -17.18
N GLY A 97 -20.18 22.16 -18.50
CA GLY A 97 -19.22 22.76 -19.43
C GLY A 97 -17.79 22.21 -19.35
N GLN A 98 -17.50 21.26 -18.46
CA GLN A 98 -16.14 20.70 -18.27
C GLN A 98 -16.06 19.18 -18.42
N ARG A 99 -17.17 18.50 -18.75
CA ARG A 99 -17.23 17.03 -18.79
C ARG A 99 -16.15 16.42 -19.69
N ASP A 100 -16.03 16.91 -20.92
CA ASP A 100 -15.05 16.38 -21.89
C ASP A 100 -13.62 16.62 -21.41
N ALA A 101 -13.33 17.83 -20.91
CA ALA A 101 -12.00 18.17 -20.40
C ALA A 101 -11.62 17.35 -19.17
N ARG A 102 -12.58 17.01 -18.30
CA ARG A 102 -12.37 16.16 -17.12
C ARG A 102 -12.26 14.68 -17.49
N ALA A 103 -13.04 14.20 -18.46
CA ALA A 103 -12.90 12.86 -19.01
C ALA A 103 -11.51 12.66 -19.68
N ALA A 104 -11.03 13.68 -20.40
CA ALA A 104 -9.69 13.66 -20.99
C ALA A 104 -8.57 13.51 -19.95
N VAL A 105 -8.78 13.96 -18.70
CA VAL A 105 -7.83 13.70 -17.60
C VAL A 105 -7.78 12.21 -17.23
N VAL A 106 -8.93 11.52 -17.22
CA VAL A 106 -8.97 10.06 -17.01
C VAL A 106 -8.24 9.33 -18.14
N GLU A 107 -8.39 9.79 -19.38
CA GLU A 107 -7.63 9.25 -20.51
C GLU A 107 -6.12 9.46 -20.36
N GLN A 108 -5.66 10.58 -19.77
CA GLN A 108 -4.24 10.80 -19.48
C GLN A 108 -3.67 9.72 -18.54
N TRP A 109 -4.42 9.32 -17.51
CA TRP A 109 -4.02 8.21 -16.63
C TRP A 109 -3.86 6.90 -17.41
N LEU A 110 -4.82 6.58 -18.28
CA LEU A 110 -4.74 5.37 -19.12
C LEU A 110 -3.59 5.42 -20.13
N ASN A 111 -3.38 6.58 -20.76
CA ASN A 111 -2.29 6.78 -21.72
C ASN A 111 -0.90 6.72 -21.05
N ALA A 112 -0.84 7.05 -19.76
CA ALA A 112 0.37 6.87 -18.94
C ALA A 112 0.64 5.40 -18.57
N GLY A 113 -0.26 4.47 -18.92
CA GLY A 113 -0.13 3.04 -18.65
C GLY A 113 -0.69 2.60 -17.30
N PHE A 114 -1.51 3.42 -16.65
CA PHE A 114 -2.04 3.12 -15.32
C PHE A 114 -3.38 2.36 -15.35
N GLU A 115 -3.70 1.77 -14.21
CA GLU A 115 -4.93 1.00 -13.98
C GLU A 115 -6.02 1.88 -13.38
N LEU A 116 -7.29 1.57 -13.68
CA LEU A 116 -8.46 2.25 -13.13
C LEU A 116 -9.34 1.26 -12.37
N GLY A 117 -9.92 1.74 -11.27
CA GLY A 117 -10.92 1.05 -10.48
C GLY A 117 -12.11 1.97 -10.18
N ASN A 118 -13.22 1.37 -9.80
CA ASN A 118 -14.45 2.07 -9.45
C ASN A 118 -14.43 2.42 -7.94
N HIS A 119 -14.65 3.69 -7.62
CA HIS A 119 -14.78 4.15 -6.23
C HIS A 119 -16.19 4.63 -5.90
N THR A 120 -17.19 4.16 -6.64
CA THR A 120 -18.58 4.66 -6.71
C THR A 120 -18.68 6.06 -7.31
N TYR A 121 -19.87 6.48 -7.69
CA TYR A 121 -20.11 7.80 -8.27
C TYR A 121 -19.89 8.95 -7.29
N SER A 122 -20.55 8.90 -6.12
CA SER A 122 -20.65 10.00 -5.16
C SER A 122 -19.97 9.74 -3.82
N HIS A 123 -19.25 8.63 -3.69
CA HIS A 123 -18.53 8.22 -2.49
C HIS A 123 -19.45 8.01 -1.25
N PRO A 124 -20.64 7.36 -1.35
CA PRO A 124 -21.44 7.07 -0.17
C PRO A 124 -20.83 5.91 0.62
N SER A 125 -20.84 6.04 1.95
CA SER A 125 -20.50 4.93 2.83
C SER A 125 -21.61 3.86 2.77
N PRO A 126 -21.34 2.60 2.39
CA PRO A 126 -22.33 1.52 2.47
C PRO A 126 -22.80 1.19 3.90
N ASN A 127 -22.11 1.70 4.93
CA ASN A 127 -22.59 1.62 6.31
C ASN A 127 -23.63 2.70 6.67
N LYS A 128 -23.94 3.62 5.75
CA LYS A 128 -24.77 4.82 6.01
C LYS A 128 -25.93 4.97 5.04
N VAL A 129 -25.91 4.23 3.93
CA VAL A 129 -26.98 4.20 2.93
C VAL A 129 -27.52 2.77 2.81
N SER A 130 -28.67 2.57 2.18
CA SER A 130 -29.16 1.22 1.91
C SER A 130 -28.25 0.48 0.93
N VAL A 131 -28.26 -0.85 0.96
CA VAL A 131 -27.55 -1.69 -0.02
C VAL A 131 -27.92 -1.29 -1.46
N SER A 132 -29.21 -1.06 -1.73
CA SER A 132 -29.67 -0.63 -3.05
C SER A 132 -29.09 0.73 -3.47
N GLN A 133 -29.10 1.72 -2.58
CA GLN A 133 -28.51 3.05 -2.84
C GLN A 133 -27.01 2.96 -3.12
N PHE A 134 -26.30 2.12 -2.38
CA PHE A 134 -24.88 1.89 -2.60
C PHE A 134 -24.62 1.24 -3.96
N LEU A 135 -25.35 0.17 -4.31
CA LEU A 135 -25.18 -0.52 -5.59
C LEU A 135 -25.56 0.36 -6.78
N ASP A 136 -26.60 1.19 -6.66
CA ASP A 136 -26.92 2.20 -7.68
C ASP A 136 -25.77 3.17 -7.88
N ASP A 137 -25.06 3.55 -6.82
CA ASP A 137 -23.92 4.45 -6.89
C ASP A 137 -22.68 3.77 -7.49
N VAL A 138 -22.49 2.47 -7.26
CA VAL A 138 -21.50 1.65 -7.99
C VAL A 138 -21.79 1.65 -9.49
N VAL A 139 -23.03 1.43 -9.90
CA VAL A 139 -23.43 1.42 -11.33
C VAL A 139 -23.33 2.82 -11.97
N LYS A 140 -23.61 3.89 -11.23
CA LYS A 140 -23.38 5.26 -11.73
C LYS A 140 -21.89 5.58 -11.86
N GLY A 141 -21.04 4.94 -11.04
CA GLY A 141 -19.60 5.17 -10.98
C GLY A 141 -18.76 4.44 -12.03
N GLU A 142 -19.41 3.73 -12.97
CA GLU A 142 -18.70 2.96 -14.01
C GLU A 142 -18.92 3.47 -15.42
N VAL A 143 -19.78 4.47 -15.65
CA VAL A 143 -20.24 4.83 -17.00
C VAL A 143 -19.07 5.27 -17.89
N VAL A 144 -18.28 6.23 -17.43
CA VAL A 144 -17.14 6.75 -18.20
C VAL A 144 -15.96 5.79 -18.12
N THR A 145 -15.65 5.30 -16.93
CA THR A 145 -14.49 4.46 -16.63
C THR A 145 -14.54 3.15 -17.42
N ARG A 146 -15.69 2.48 -17.43
CA ARG A 146 -15.90 1.23 -18.18
C ARG A 146 -15.73 1.46 -19.68
N ALA A 147 -16.37 2.49 -20.22
CA ALA A 147 -16.27 2.82 -21.64
C ALA A 147 -14.81 3.08 -22.07
N LEU A 148 -14.06 3.85 -21.29
CA LEU A 148 -12.65 4.17 -21.60
C LEU A 148 -11.72 2.95 -21.52
N LEU A 149 -11.98 2.01 -20.59
CA LEU A 149 -11.25 0.75 -20.48
C LEU A 149 -11.59 -0.20 -21.63
N GLU A 150 -12.87 -0.34 -21.98
CA GLU A 150 -13.34 -1.24 -23.04
C GLU A 150 -12.82 -0.81 -24.42
N GLN A 151 -12.71 0.50 -24.69
CA GLN A 151 -12.05 1.04 -25.88
C GLN A 151 -10.58 0.58 -26.02
N ARG A 152 -9.95 0.20 -24.90
CA ARG A 152 -8.56 -0.30 -24.83
C ARG A 152 -8.51 -1.83 -24.65
N GLY A 153 -9.62 -2.53 -24.83
CA GLY A 153 -9.71 -3.99 -24.65
C GLY A 153 -9.52 -4.45 -23.20
N ARG A 154 -9.74 -3.56 -22.22
CA ARG A 154 -9.60 -3.82 -20.78
C ARG A 154 -10.96 -3.84 -20.10
N GLN A 155 -11.02 -4.46 -18.93
CA GLN A 155 -12.25 -4.58 -18.13
C GLN A 155 -12.14 -3.80 -16.83
N LEU A 156 -13.24 -3.17 -16.42
CA LEU A 156 -13.37 -2.57 -15.10
C LEU A 156 -13.65 -3.66 -14.06
N VAL A 157 -12.59 -4.12 -13.40
CA VAL A 157 -12.65 -5.27 -12.46
C VAL A 157 -12.46 -4.87 -11.00
N TRP A 158 -11.86 -3.73 -10.71
CA TRP A 158 -11.52 -3.33 -9.35
C TRP A 158 -12.57 -2.39 -8.76
N LEU A 159 -12.99 -2.66 -7.52
CA LEU A 159 -13.77 -1.75 -6.69
C LEU A 159 -13.03 -1.50 -5.37
N ARG A 160 -13.04 -0.26 -4.90
CA ARG A 160 -12.66 0.10 -3.53
C ARG A 160 -13.87 0.69 -2.83
N TYR A 161 -14.18 0.19 -1.64
CA TYR A 161 -15.27 0.73 -0.83
C TYR A 161 -14.93 2.14 -0.32
N PRO A 162 -15.82 3.14 -0.49
CA PRO A 162 -15.74 4.41 0.22
C PRO A 162 -15.58 4.18 1.73
N TYR A 163 -14.64 4.90 2.34
CA TYR A 163 -14.32 4.81 3.78
C TYR A 163 -13.87 3.41 4.26
N LEU A 164 -13.54 2.50 3.34
CA LEU A 164 -13.30 1.08 3.63
C LEU A 164 -14.47 0.38 4.36
N HIS A 165 -15.66 0.98 4.28
CA HIS A 165 -16.89 0.44 4.85
C HIS A 165 -17.45 -0.62 3.92
N SER A 166 -17.77 -1.81 4.42
CA SER A 166 -18.15 -2.96 3.60
C SER A 166 -19.61 -3.39 3.77
N GLY A 167 -20.40 -2.66 4.56
CA GLY A 167 -21.78 -2.99 4.93
C GLY A 167 -21.99 -2.85 6.44
N ALA A 168 -23.15 -2.30 6.83
CA ALA A 168 -23.46 -2.03 8.24
C ALA A 168 -23.65 -3.32 9.07
N THR A 169 -24.19 -4.36 8.44
CA THR A 169 -24.41 -5.68 9.02
C THR A 169 -23.78 -6.78 8.15
N ALA A 170 -23.64 -7.99 8.69
CA ALA A 170 -23.17 -9.15 7.93
C ALA A 170 -24.09 -9.47 6.73
N VAL A 171 -25.41 -9.24 6.88
CA VAL A 171 -26.40 -9.43 5.81
C VAL A 171 -26.19 -8.39 4.71
N ASP A 172 -26.02 -7.12 5.06
CA ASP A 172 -25.75 -6.06 4.08
C ASP A 172 -24.44 -6.33 3.34
N HIS A 173 -23.40 -6.71 4.09
CA HIS A 173 -22.10 -7.03 3.54
C HIS A 173 -22.18 -8.18 2.51
N GLN A 174 -22.85 -9.28 2.87
CA GLN A 174 -23.02 -10.41 1.95
C GLN A 174 -23.81 -10.02 0.70
N ALA A 175 -24.91 -9.26 0.86
CA ALA A 175 -25.70 -8.80 -0.27
C ALA A 175 -24.89 -7.91 -1.24
N ILE A 176 -24.00 -7.07 -0.71
CA ILE A 176 -23.07 -6.27 -1.51
C ILE A 176 -22.06 -7.18 -2.21
N VAL A 177 -21.41 -8.10 -1.50
CA VAL A 177 -20.43 -9.04 -2.08
C VAL A 177 -21.04 -9.83 -3.25
N ASP A 178 -22.24 -10.39 -3.06
CA ASP A 178 -22.93 -11.17 -4.08
C ASP A 178 -23.24 -10.30 -5.32
N SER A 179 -23.69 -9.07 -5.10
CA SER A 179 -24.01 -8.13 -6.19
C SER A 179 -22.77 -7.67 -6.96
N LEU A 180 -21.64 -7.48 -6.27
CA LEU A 180 -20.37 -7.15 -6.89
C LEU A 180 -19.82 -8.31 -7.72
N ALA A 181 -19.93 -9.54 -7.21
CA ALA A 181 -19.52 -10.74 -7.92
C ALA A 181 -20.30 -10.94 -9.22
N GLN A 182 -21.63 -10.71 -9.22
CA GLN A 182 -22.46 -10.74 -10.44
C GLN A 182 -22.02 -9.72 -11.50
N ARG A 183 -21.31 -8.67 -11.08
CA ARG A 183 -20.78 -7.61 -11.96
C ARG A 183 -19.28 -7.76 -12.24
N ASN A 184 -18.70 -8.91 -11.87
CA ASN A 184 -17.28 -9.24 -12.03
C ASN A 184 -16.31 -8.29 -11.31
N TYR A 185 -16.78 -7.63 -10.25
CA TYR A 185 -15.92 -6.81 -9.40
C TYR A 185 -15.15 -7.67 -8.40
N ARG A 186 -13.88 -7.29 -8.21
CA ARG A 186 -13.00 -7.71 -7.12
C ARG A 186 -12.81 -6.50 -6.21
N VAL A 187 -12.94 -6.70 -4.91
CA VAL A 187 -12.68 -5.65 -3.92
C VAL A 187 -11.18 -5.56 -3.68
N ALA A 188 -10.63 -4.36 -3.80
CA ALA A 188 -9.23 -4.08 -3.48
C ALA A 188 -9.09 -3.81 -1.97
N PRO A 189 -8.39 -4.67 -1.20
CA PRO A 189 -8.12 -4.41 0.21
C PRO A 189 -7.08 -3.30 0.38
N VAL A 190 -6.86 -2.89 1.63
CA VAL A 190 -5.85 -1.90 2.03
C VAL A 190 -5.09 -2.45 3.21
N THR A 191 -3.78 -2.57 3.13
CA THR A 191 -2.96 -3.01 4.28
C THR A 191 -2.18 -1.87 4.90
N VAL A 192 -1.76 -0.90 4.08
CA VAL A 192 -1.09 0.33 4.53
C VAL A 192 -2.04 1.49 4.34
N ASP A 193 -2.44 2.13 5.44
CA ASP A 193 -3.18 3.38 5.47
C ASP A 193 -2.58 4.24 6.58
N TYR A 194 -2.19 5.46 6.23
CA TYR A 194 -1.64 6.44 7.14
C TYR A 194 -2.41 7.76 7.17
N ALA A 195 -3.65 7.75 6.66
CA ALA A 195 -4.59 8.87 6.70
C ALA A 195 -4.06 10.17 6.04
N ASP A 196 -3.42 10.04 4.87
CA ASP A 196 -2.89 11.14 4.09
C ASP A 196 -3.89 12.28 3.86
N TYR A 197 -5.18 11.94 3.70
CA TYR A 197 -6.27 12.90 3.50
C TYR A 197 -6.34 13.97 4.60
N THR A 198 -6.02 13.63 5.86
CA THR A 198 -6.05 14.60 6.97
C THR A 198 -4.91 15.60 6.84
N PHE A 199 -3.72 15.13 6.45
CA PHE A 199 -2.56 15.99 6.19
C PHE A 199 -2.79 16.85 4.94
N ALA A 200 -3.33 16.27 3.87
CA ALA A 200 -3.58 16.96 2.62
C ALA A 200 -4.56 18.13 2.77
N GLY A 201 -5.66 17.93 3.52
CA GLY A 201 -6.62 18.99 3.82
C GLY A 201 -5.99 20.14 4.63
N ALA A 202 -5.14 19.83 5.59
CA ALA A 202 -4.41 20.84 6.35
C ALA A 202 -3.36 21.57 5.49
N TYR A 203 -2.57 20.83 4.72
CA TYR A 203 -1.54 21.36 3.84
C TYR A 203 -2.10 22.35 2.81
N SER A 204 -3.10 21.93 2.04
CA SER A 204 -3.75 22.75 1.00
C SER A 204 -4.29 24.06 1.58
N ARG A 205 -4.92 24.00 2.75
CA ARG A 205 -5.46 25.19 3.43
C ARG A 205 -4.37 26.17 3.84
N GLU A 206 -3.30 25.70 4.50
CA GLU A 206 -2.21 26.59 4.94
C GLU A 206 -1.43 27.14 3.75
N LEU A 207 -1.20 26.33 2.71
CA LEU A 207 -0.56 26.75 1.47
C LEU A 207 -1.34 27.90 0.80
N HIS A 208 -2.66 27.77 0.67
CA HIS A 208 -3.51 28.80 0.06
C HIS A 208 -3.65 30.07 0.88
N ARG A 209 -3.46 30.00 2.20
CA ARG A 209 -3.39 31.17 3.08
C ARG A 209 -2.04 31.90 2.99
N GLY A 210 -1.07 31.36 2.26
CA GLY A 210 0.29 31.88 2.20
C GLY A 210 1.13 31.50 3.42
N ASN A 211 0.65 30.61 4.30
CA ASN A 211 1.37 30.13 5.48
C ASN A 211 2.37 29.03 5.08
N ILE A 212 3.37 29.40 4.28
CA ILE A 212 4.33 28.45 3.68
C ILE A 212 5.08 27.64 4.74
N GLU A 213 5.49 28.26 5.85
CA GLU A 213 6.17 27.56 6.94
C GLU A 213 5.29 26.47 7.57
N ALA A 214 4.01 26.77 7.80
CA ALA A 214 3.06 25.79 8.33
C ALA A 214 2.80 24.66 7.32
N ALA A 215 2.63 25.00 6.04
CA ALA A 215 2.47 24.01 4.97
C ALA A 215 3.69 23.06 4.90
N GLU A 216 4.92 23.60 4.96
CA GLU A 216 6.13 22.78 4.95
C GLU A 216 6.24 21.89 6.19
N LYS A 217 5.88 22.42 7.38
CA LYS A 217 5.83 21.61 8.61
C LYS A 217 4.84 20.45 8.50
N ILE A 218 3.67 20.68 7.90
CA ILE A 218 2.66 19.63 7.65
C ILE A 218 3.19 18.61 6.64
N LYS A 219 3.84 19.07 5.56
CA LYS A 219 4.49 18.19 4.57
C LYS A 219 5.50 17.25 5.24
N GLN A 220 6.38 17.77 6.09
CA GLN A 220 7.39 16.93 6.76
C GLN A 220 6.74 15.90 7.69
N ALA A 221 5.73 16.30 8.47
CA ALA A 221 4.99 15.38 9.31
C ALA A 221 4.23 14.31 8.52
N TYR A 222 3.69 14.65 7.34
CA TYR A 222 3.10 13.70 6.41
C TYR A 222 4.14 12.67 5.92
N LEU A 223 5.33 13.12 5.51
CA LEU A 223 6.39 12.23 5.03
C LEU A 223 6.85 11.27 6.12
N ASP A 224 6.92 11.71 7.37
CA ASP A 224 7.22 10.84 8.52
C ASP A 224 6.11 9.82 8.79
N GLN A 225 4.86 10.19 8.51
CA GLN A 225 3.73 9.28 8.63
C GLN A 225 3.80 8.10 7.65
N VAL A 226 4.44 8.28 6.48
CA VAL A 226 4.68 7.17 5.54
C VAL A 226 5.44 6.03 6.24
N ASP A 227 6.52 6.35 6.95
CA ASP A 227 7.31 5.35 7.65
C ASP A 227 6.52 4.66 8.77
N VAL A 228 5.67 5.41 9.50
CA VAL A 228 4.79 4.85 10.54
C VAL A 228 3.77 3.87 9.96
N GLY A 229 3.15 4.23 8.81
CA GLY A 229 2.18 3.38 8.13
C GLY A 229 2.76 2.03 7.71
N PHE A 230 3.92 2.05 7.06
CA PHE A 230 4.59 0.83 6.64
C PHE A 230 5.09 0.01 7.83
N ASP A 231 5.66 0.65 8.86
CA ASP A 231 6.13 0.00 10.08
C ASP A 231 4.99 -0.73 10.83
N TYR A 232 3.79 -0.16 10.84
CA TYR A 232 2.59 -0.84 11.38
C TYR A 232 2.16 -2.04 10.53
N ALA A 233 2.09 -1.87 9.20
CA ALA A 233 1.63 -2.92 8.30
C ALA A 233 2.59 -4.12 8.25
N GLU A 234 3.89 -3.86 8.26
CA GLU A 234 4.95 -4.88 8.30
C GLU A 234 4.80 -5.77 9.53
N ARG A 235 4.72 -5.17 10.73
CA ARG A 235 4.55 -5.93 11.98
C ARG A 235 3.22 -6.65 12.06
N SER A 236 2.14 -5.97 11.67
CA SER A 236 0.80 -6.56 11.66
C SER A 236 0.73 -7.78 10.72
N SER A 237 1.42 -7.71 9.57
CA SER A 237 1.49 -8.84 8.63
C SER A 237 2.24 -10.03 9.24
N LEU A 238 3.41 -9.77 9.86
CA LEU A 238 4.20 -10.79 10.53
C LEU A 238 3.43 -11.50 11.65
N GLU A 239 2.73 -10.75 12.51
CA GLU A 239 1.96 -11.34 13.62
C GLU A 239 0.73 -12.13 13.14
N LEU A 240 0.07 -11.67 12.08
CA LEU A 240 -1.14 -12.32 11.59
C LEU A 240 -0.84 -13.54 10.72
N PHE A 241 0.19 -13.46 9.88
CA PHE A 241 0.46 -14.43 8.81
C PHE A 241 1.84 -15.11 8.90
N GLY A 242 2.68 -14.75 9.87
CA GLY A 242 4.03 -15.30 10.03
C GLY A 242 5.03 -14.79 8.99
N ARG A 243 4.62 -13.87 8.13
CA ARG A 243 5.43 -13.24 7.07
C ARG A 243 4.87 -11.87 6.71
N GLU A 244 5.67 -11.05 6.06
CA GLU A 244 5.17 -9.84 5.40
C GLU A 244 4.37 -10.25 4.15
N VAL A 245 3.13 -9.79 4.05
CA VAL A 245 2.30 -9.98 2.84
C VAL A 245 2.66 -8.92 1.81
N ALA A 246 2.36 -9.17 0.52
CA ALA A 246 2.39 -8.11 -0.47
C ALA A 246 1.47 -6.97 -0.02
N GLN A 247 2.00 -5.79 0.26
CA GLN A 247 1.21 -4.69 0.81
C GLN A 247 0.39 -4.00 -0.28
N ILE A 248 -0.74 -3.41 0.10
CA ILE A 248 -1.55 -2.54 -0.76
C ILE A 248 -1.71 -1.21 -0.03
N LEU A 249 -1.07 -0.18 -0.57
CA LEU A 249 -1.08 1.18 -0.03
C LEU A 249 -2.31 1.94 -0.52
N LEU A 250 -3.02 2.57 0.41
CA LEU A 250 -4.02 3.60 0.16
C LEU A 250 -3.41 5.00 0.33
N ILE A 251 -3.52 5.82 -0.72
CA ILE A 251 -3.37 7.28 -0.68
C ILE A 251 -4.49 7.92 -1.53
N HIS A 252 -4.59 9.24 -1.57
CA HIS A 252 -5.65 9.94 -2.30
C HIS A 252 -5.10 10.89 -3.39
N CYS A 253 -5.89 11.17 -4.42
CA CYS A 253 -5.54 12.11 -5.48
C CYS A 253 -5.60 13.57 -5.01
N ASN A 254 -4.59 14.03 -4.27
CA ASN A 254 -4.56 15.38 -3.68
C ASN A 254 -3.26 16.14 -4.00
N GLU A 255 -3.28 17.44 -3.72
CA GLU A 255 -2.15 18.34 -4.00
C GLU A 255 -0.88 17.95 -3.24
N LEU A 256 -1.00 17.57 -1.96
CA LEU A 256 0.13 17.16 -1.14
C LEU A 256 0.84 15.95 -1.76
N ASN A 257 0.10 14.90 -2.13
CA ASN A 257 0.66 13.73 -2.82
C ASN A 257 1.25 14.13 -4.17
N SER A 258 0.59 15.00 -4.95
CA SER A 258 1.11 15.42 -6.27
C SER A 258 2.49 16.08 -6.21
N LEU A 259 2.83 16.69 -5.07
CA LEU A 259 4.10 17.37 -4.84
C LEU A 259 5.15 16.52 -4.13
N THR A 260 4.73 15.49 -3.39
CA THR A 260 5.58 14.75 -2.44
C THR A 260 5.72 13.27 -2.75
N LEU A 261 4.98 12.75 -3.73
CA LEU A 261 4.91 11.33 -4.03
C LEU A 261 6.28 10.70 -4.31
N ARG A 262 7.20 11.43 -4.96
CA ARG A 262 8.57 10.95 -5.18
C ARG A 262 9.35 10.75 -3.87
N GLU A 263 9.17 11.64 -2.90
CA GLU A 263 9.77 11.52 -1.56
C GLU A 263 9.16 10.33 -0.80
N SER A 264 7.83 10.15 -0.87
CA SER A 264 7.15 8.99 -0.29
C SER A 264 7.64 7.66 -0.91
N ILE A 265 7.75 7.59 -2.24
CA ILE A 265 8.30 6.42 -2.96
C ILE A 265 9.75 6.16 -2.57
N ALA A 266 10.58 7.19 -2.41
CA ALA A 266 11.96 7.04 -1.98
C ALA A 266 12.06 6.45 -0.56
N ARG A 267 11.18 6.86 0.37
CA ARG A 267 11.09 6.25 1.71
C ARG A 267 10.72 4.77 1.62
N MET A 268 9.72 4.42 0.79
CA MET A 268 9.34 3.01 0.57
C MET A 268 10.52 2.18 0.02
N ARG A 269 11.26 2.68 -0.97
CA ARG A 269 12.46 1.99 -1.48
C ARG A 269 13.54 1.81 -0.43
N LYS A 270 13.79 2.82 0.40
CA LYS A 270 14.75 2.73 1.51
C LYS A 270 14.37 1.64 2.51
N ARG A 271 13.09 1.33 2.66
CA ARG A 271 12.57 0.21 3.47
C ARG A 271 12.67 -1.15 2.75
N GLY A 272 13.17 -1.20 1.52
CA GLY A 272 13.34 -2.43 0.74
C GLY A 272 12.14 -2.80 -0.14
N TYR A 273 11.16 -1.91 -0.33
CA TYR A 273 10.01 -2.20 -1.18
C TYR A 273 10.34 -2.17 -2.67
N THR A 274 9.81 -3.17 -3.36
CA THR A 274 9.60 -3.20 -4.81
C THR A 274 8.13 -2.90 -5.10
N PHE A 275 7.87 -2.27 -6.25
CA PHE A 275 6.52 -1.84 -6.63
C PHE A 275 5.91 -2.80 -7.63
N ILE A 276 4.70 -3.25 -7.35
CA ILE A 276 3.99 -4.25 -8.14
C ILE A 276 2.59 -3.76 -8.48
N SER A 277 1.95 -4.38 -9.47
CA SER A 277 0.55 -4.06 -9.81
C SER A 277 -0.40 -4.55 -8.70
N LEU A 278 -1.61 -3.97 -8.65
CA LEU A 278 -2.65 -4.46 -7.74
C LEU A 278 -3.01 -5.92 -8.01
N ASP A 279 -3.08 -6.32 -9.28
CA ASP A 279 -3.30 -7.72 -9.67
C ASP A 279 -2.22 -8.66 -9.15
N GLU A 280 -0.95 -8.26 -9.20
CA GLU A 280 0.15 -9.05 -8.64
C GLU A 280 0.10 -9.10 -7.10
N ALA A 281 -0.24 -8.00 -6.44
CA ALA A 281 -0.36 -7.99 -4.98
C ALA A 281 -1.47 -8.95 -4.52
N MET A 282 -2.58 -8.97 -5.24
CA MET A 282 -3.73 -9.82 -4.97
C MET A 282 -3.51 -11.31 -5.30
N GLN A 283 -2.34 -11.71 -5.82
CA GLN A 283 -1.92 -13.11 -5.92
C GLN A 283 -1.27 -13.62 -4.62
N ASP A 284 -1.03 -12.75 -3.63
CA ASP A 284 -0.56 -13.20 -2.33
C ASP A 284 -1.62 -14.08 -1.65
N PRO A 285 -1.29 -15.32 -1.20
CA PRO A 285 -2.26 -16.25 -0.63
C PRO A 285 -3.05 -15.72 0.57
N ALA A 286 -2.55 -14.68 1.25
CA ALA A 286 -3.29 -14.05 2.34
C ALA A 286 -4.63 -13.47 1.87
N TYR A 287 -4.73 -13.05 0.59
CA TYR A 287 -5.92 -12.46 -0.01
C TYR A 287 -6.94 -13.47 -0.56
N GLU A 288 -6.61 -14.77 -0.58
CA GLU A 288 -7.58 -15.83 -0.94
C GLU A 288 -8.65 -16.02 0.15
N ARG A 289 -8.35 -15.58 1.37
CA ARG A 289 -9.29 -15.63 2.49
C ARG A 289 -10.50 -14.72 2.20
N PRO A 290 -11.73 -15.23 2.33
CA PRO A 290 -12.92 -14.39 2.26
C PRO A 290 -12.88 -13.28 3.31
N ASP A 291 -13.05 -12.04 2.87
CA ASP A 291 -13.27 -10.91 3.76
C ASP A 291 -14.73 -10.93 4.19
N THR A 292 -14.99 -11.39 5.41
CA THR A 292 -16.33 -11.49 6.00
C THR A 292 -16.61 -10.39 7.02
N PHE A 293 -15.76 -9.36 7.09
CA PHE A 293 -15.90 -8.31 8.09
C PHE A 293 -17.01 -7.33 7.69
N ALA A 294 -17.93 -7.09 8.62
CA ALA A 294 -18.92 -6.02 8.57
C ALA A 294 -18.74 -5.10 9.79
N GLY A 295 -18.92 -3.79 9.62
CA GLY A 295 -18.74 -2.80 10.69
C GLY A 295 -17.85 -1.62 10.30
N PRO A 296 -17.27 -0.90 11.28
CA PRO A 296 -16.62 0.41 11.08
C PRO A 296 -15.23 0.27 10.45
N GLY A 297 -15.18 -0.08 9.17
CA GLY A 297 -14.03 0.03 8.26
C GLY A 297 -12.69 -0.47 8.82
N GLY A 298 -11.63 0.27 8.48
CA GLY A 298 -10.24 -0.02 8.85
C GLY A 298 -9.47 -0.78 7.77
N SER A 299 -8.15 -0.84 7.95
CA SER A 299 -7.30 -1.62 7.05
C SER A 299 -7.66 -3.11 7.11
N TRP A 300 -7.45 -3.80 6.00
CA TRP A 300 -7.63 -5.25 5.87
C TRP A 300 -6.85 -6.05 6.91
N LEU A 301 -5.67 -5.58 7.33
CA LEU A 301 -4.91 -6.20 8.42
C LEU A 301 -5.67 -6.11 9.76
N SER A 302 -6.20 -4.92 10.09
CA SER A 302 -6.97 -4.74 11.33
C SER A 302 -8.26 -5.57 11.34
N ARG A 303 -8.96 -5.61 10.19
CA ARG A 303 -10.17 -6.42 9.99
C ARG A 303 -9.86 -7.91 10.04
N SER A 304 -8.75 -8.34 9.45
CA SER A 304 -8.29 -9.73 9.50
C SER A 304 -7.96 -10.17 10.91
N ALA A 305 -7.28 -9.33 11.72
CA ALA A 305 -7.04 -9.62 13.12
C ALA A 305 -8.35 -9.91 13.87
N THR A 306 -9.36 -9.04 13.69
CA THR A 306 -10.69 -9.23 14.30
C THR A 306 -11.32 -10.56 13.89
N VAL A 307 -11.40 -10.86 12.58
CA VAL A 307 -12.08 -12.08 12.13
C VAL A 307 -11.29 -13.35 12.49
N MET A 308 -9.96 -13.27 12.58
CA MET A 308 -9.12 -14.39 13.01
C MET A 308 -9.11 -14.58 14.54
N GLY A 309 -9.81 -13.72 15.30
CA GLY A 309 -9.77 -13.74 16.77
C GLY A 309 -8.39 -13.45 17.34
N LYS A 310 -7.53 -12.76 16.59
CA LYS A 310 -6.17 -12.38 16.99
C LYS A 310 -6.15 -10.95 17.50
N GLN A 311 -5.34 -10.70 18.53
CA GLN A 311 -4.98 -9.36 18.96
C GLN A 311 -3.53 -9.12 18.58
N LEU A 312 -3.25 -7.96 17.98
CA LEU A 312 -1.89 -7.50 17.76
C LEU A 312 -1.22 -7.22 19.10
N THR A 313 0.09 -7.41 19.19
CA THR A 313 0.86 -7.08 20.39
C THR A 313 0.70 -5.61 20.77
N PRO A 314 0.83 -5.25 22.06
CA PRO A 314 0.81 -3.84 22.48
C PRO A 314 1.82 -2.98 21.71
N GLU A 315 2.99 -3.53 21.40
CA GLU A 315 4.04 -2.88 20.63
C GLU A 315 3.57 -2.56 19.21
N THR A 316 2.95 -3.51 18.51
CA THR A 316 2.40 -3.29 17.17
C THR A 316 1.18 -2.38 17.19
N ALA A 317 0.27 -2.56 18.16
CA ALA A 317 -0.91 -1.72 18.32
C ALA A 317 -0.54 -0.24 18.54
N ALA A 318 0.51 0.03 19.32
CA ALA A 318 1.02 1.39 19.58
C ALA A 318 1.62 2.07 18.33
N ARG A 319 1.93 1.31 17.27
CA ARG A 319 2.46 1.83 16.00
C ARG A 319 1.37 2.19 15.00
N ARG A 320 0.09 1.93 15.32
CA ARG A 320 -1.01 2.32 14.46
C ARG A 320 -0.88 3.80 14.09
N PRO A 321 -0.91 4.16 12.80
CA PRO A 321 -0.83 5.55 12.38
C PRO A 321 -1.91 6.39 13.06
N VAL A 322 -1.49 7.45 13.75
CA VAL A 322 -2.37 8.45 14.36
C VAL A 322 -2.02 9.81 13.78
N VAL A 323 -3.04 10.63 13.51
CA VAL A 323 -2.81 12.01 13.10
C VAL A 323 -2.27 12.78 14.31
N PRO A 324 -1.12 13.47 14.20
CA PRO A 324 -0.60 14.29 15.28
C PRO A 324 -1.63 15.32 15.75
N LYS A 325 -1.81 15.45 17.08
CA LYS A 325 -2.81 16.33 17.68
C LYS A 325 -2.72 17.78 17.16
N TRP A 326 -1.52 18.30 16.96
CA TRP A 326 -1.33 19.66 16.45
C TRP A 326 -1.84 19.86 15.02
N ILE A 327 -1.93 18.81 14.19
CA ILE A 327 -2.54 18.86 12.85
C ILE A 327 -4.06 18.80 12.99
N ALA A 328 -4.57 17.90 13.84
CA ALA A 328 -6.00 17.76 14.11
C ALA A 328 -6.62 19.03 14.73
N ASP A 329 -5.85 19.76 15.53
CA ASP A 329 -6.26 20.99 16.19
C ASP A 329 -6.12 22.24 15.29
N LEU A 330 -5.62 22.12 14.05
CA LEU A 330 -5.51 23.27 13.15
C LEU A 330 -6.91 23.84 12.83
N PRO A 331 -7.11 25.17 12.88
CA PRO A 331 -8.41 25.77 12.63
C PRO A 331 -8.95 25.43 11.24
N LEU A 332 -10.12 24.78 11.20
CA LEU A 332 -10.85 24.50 9.96
C LEU A 332 -11.48 25.76 9.37
N THR A 333 -11.72 26.78 10.19
CA THR A 333 -12.32 28.04 9.78
C THR A 333 -11.27 29.12 9.52
N GLY A 334 -11.61 30.01 8.61
CA GLY A 334 -10.81 31.12 8.13
C GLY A 334 -11.15 31.28 6.66
N ALA A 335 -12.40 31.67 6.44
CA ALA A 335 -12.80 32.34 5.23
C ALA A 335 -11.92 33.58 5.12
N ALA A 336 -11.23 33.73 4.00
CA ALA A 336 -10.93 35.07 3.53
C ALA A 336 -12.28 35.75 3.35
N THR A 337 -12.57 36.72 4.21
CA THR A 337 -13.52 37.80 3.93
C THR A 337 -13.28 38.31 2.51
N GLN A 338 -14.29 38.17 1.66
CA GLN A 338 -14.74 39.32 0.87
C GLN A 338 -16.09 39.74 1.42
#